data_AF-A0A967VYZ6-F1
#
_entry.id   AF-A0A967VYZ6-F1
#
_cell.length_a   1.000
_cell.length_b   1.000
_cell.length_c   1.000
_cell.angle_alpha   90.00
_cell.angle_beta   90.00
_cell.angle_gamma   90.00
#
_symmetry.space_group_name_H-M   'P 1'
#
loop_
_entity.id
_entity.type
_entity.pdbx_description
1 polymer ?
#
loop_
_entity_poly.entity_id
_entity_poly.type
_entity_poly.pdbx_seq_one_letter_code
_entity_poly.pdbx_strand_id
1 'polypeptide(L)'
;IPPNAAAIVLNRPHSITADVKIPSGGAEGILLAHGGNDAGYSFYMKNGKLHWAHNYVARDIYHVESKETVPEGRHKLRFEFEVTGKPDFKQGKGAPGRAQLYIDGKLVGQINVPVTTPLLLGLTGAVTCGAAHAAPITPDYKPPFEFTGTIYSVTVDVSGELIKDDEAEMRSIMARQ
;
A
#
# COMPACT_ATOMS: atom_id res chain seq x y z
N ILE A 1 -8.42 -6.03 -13.41
CA ILE A 1 -9.75 -5.66 -12.88
C ILE A 1 -10.04 -4.22 -13.33
N PRO A 2 -11.16 -3.94 -14.01
CA PRO A 2 -11.53 -2.59 -14.42
C PRO A 2 -11.63 -1.64 -13.21
N PRO A 3 -11.19 -0.37 -13.31
CA PRO A 3 -11.19 0.56 -12.18
C PRO A 3 -12.56 0.79 -11.53
N ASN A 4 -13.64 0.78 -12.33
CA ASN A 4 -15.01 0.96 -11.83
C ASN A 4 -15.56 -0.25 -11.05
N ALA A 5 -14.88 -1.40 -11.10
CA ALA A 5 -15.20 -2.59 -10.31
C ALA A 5 -14.30 -2.72 -9.06
N ALA A 6 -13.36 -1.80 -8.87
CA ALA A 6 -12.45 -1.81 -7.73
C ALA A 6 -13.10 -1.23 -6.46
N ALA A 7 -12.58 -1.63 -5.29
CA ALA A 7 -12.92 -0.97 -4.04
C ALA A 7 -12.51 0.52 -4.07
N ILE A 8 -13.41 1.39 -3.62
CA ILE A 8 -13.17 2.84 -3.59
C ILE A 8 -12.36 3.16 -2.33
N VAL A 9 -11.05 3.41 -2.49
CA VAL A 9 -10.10 3.67 -1.37
C VAL A 9 -9.76 5.15 -1.18
N LEU A 10 -10.17 6.02 -2.12
CA LEU A 10 -9.82 7.44 -2.09
C LEU A 10 -10.45 8.16 -0.90
N ASN A 11 -9.67 9.01 -0.24
CA ASN A 11 -10.09 9.91 0.84
C ASN A 11 -10.76 9.23 2.04
N ARG A 12 -10.45 7.95 2.29
CA ARG A 12 -11.04 7.18 3.39
C ARG A 12 -10.03 6.22 4.03
N PRO A 13 -10.24 5.83 5.30
CA PRO A 13 -9.46 4.75 5.89
C PRO A 13 -9.75 3.44 5.15
N HIS A 14 -8.69 2.67 4.90
CA HIS A 14 -8.79 1.38 4.24
C HIS A 14 -7.56 0.52 4.53
N SER A 15 -7.66 -0.76 4.20
CA SER A 15 -6.55 -1.69 4.27
C SER A 15 -6.49 -2.61 3.06
N ILE A 16 -5.30 -3.13 2.80
CA ILE A 16 -5.05 -4.17 1.79
C ILE A 16 -4.33 -5.30 2.53
N THR A 17 -4.88 -6.52 2.50
CA THR A 17 -4.28 -7.69 3.14
C THR A 17 -4.07 -8.80 2.12
N ALA A 18 -2.82 -9.20 1.92
CA ALA A 18 -2.43 -10.32 1.09
C ALA A 18 -2.11 -11.54 1.98
N ASP A 19 -2.85 -12.63 1.82
CA ASP A 19 -2.50 -13.95 2.38
C ASP A 19 -1.62 -14.66 1.37
N VAL A 20 -0.34 -14.84 1.72
CA VAL A 20 0.68 -15.32 0.80
C VAL A 20 1.54 -16.41 1.41
N LYS A 21 2.18 -17.19 0.55
CA LYS A 21 3.31 -18.06 0.91
C LYS A 21 4.59 -17.52 0.27
N ILE A 22 5.57 -17.20 1.11
CA ILE A 22 6.94 -16.85 0.73
C ILE A 22 7.73 -18.15 0.55
N PRO A 23 8.35 -18.39 -0.62
CA PRO A 23 9.16 -19.58 -0.88
C PRO A 23 10.54 -19.44 -0.20
N SER A 24 11.33 -20.51 -0.26
CA SER A 24 12.70 -20.43 0.24
C SER A 24 13.53 -19.42 -0.57
N GLY A 25 14.33 -18.61 0.13
CA GLY A 25 15.09 -17.51 -0.49
C GLY A 25 14.32 -16.19 -0.64
N GLY A 26 13.06 -16.12 -0.20
CA GLY A 26 12.26 -14.88 -0.20
C GLY A 26 11.37 -14.73 -1.44
N ALA A 27 10.63 -13.63 -1.51
CA ALA A 27 9.77 -13.30 -2.65
C ALA A 27 9.97 -11.86 -3.13
N GLU A 28 9.70 -11.67 -4.41
CA GLU A 28 9.65 -10.40 -5.13
C GLU A 28 8.28 -10.28 -5.79
N GLY A 29 7.87 -9.07 -6.14
CA GLY A 29 6.77 -8.82 -7.07
C GLY A 29 5.52 -8.20 -6.47
N ILE A 30 4.54 -7.94 -7.35
CA ILE A 30 3.31 -7.21 -7.03
C ILE A 30 2.34 -8.05 -6.20
N LEU A 31 1.88 -7.51 -5.07
CA LEU A 31 0.75 -8.06 -4.32
C LEU A 31 -0.56 -7.47 -4.86
N LEU A 32 -0.65 -6.14 -4.92
CA LEU A 32 -1.77 -5.41 -5.51
C LEU A 32 -1.31 -4.05 -6.03
N ALA A 33 -1.75 -3.66 -7.22
CA ALA A 33 -1.52 -2.32 -7.75
C ALA A 33 -2.81 -1.75 -8.35
N HIS A 34 -2.96 -0.42 -8.28
CA HIS A 34 -4.03 0.31 -8.94
C HIS A 34 -3.47 1.58 -9.53
N GLY A 35 -3.62 1.75 -10.84
CA GLY A 35 -3.21 2.96 -11.55
C GLY A 35 -1.92 2.77 -12.35
N GLY A 36 -1.14 3.83 -12.49
CA GLY A 36 0.08 3.85 -13.29
C GLY A 36 1.05 4.96 -12.89
N ASN A 37 1.97 5.27 -13.80
CA ASN A 37 2.97 6.32 -13.63
C ASN A 37 2.37 7.74 -13.60
N ASP A 38 1.09 7.90 -13.90
CA ASP A 38 0.35 9.16 -13.87
C ASP A 38 -0.43 9.39 -12.57
N ALA A 39 -0.85 8.34 -11.87
CA ALA A 39 -1.30 8.33 -10.47
C ALA A 39 -1.65 6.88 -10.06
N GLY A 40 -1.54 6.56 -8.77
CA GLY A 40 -1.90 5.23 -8.31
C GLY A 40 -1.20 4.81 -7.02
N TYR A 41 -1.39 3.56 -6.63
CA TYR A 41 -0.61 2.93 -5.58
C TYR A 41 -0.12 1.54 -5.99
N SER A 42 0.95 1.09 -5.36
CA SER A 42 1.50 -0.26 -5.51
C SER A 42 1.85 -0.83 -4.14
N PHE A 43 1.34 -2.02 -3.83
CA PHE A 43 1.67 -2.84 -2.68
C PHE A 43 2.43 -4.07 -3.17
N TYR A 44 3.68 -4.24 -2.76
CA TYR A 44 4.59 -5.18 -3.40
C TYR A 44 5.70 -5.67 -2.46
N MET A 45 6.32 -6.78 -2.85
CA MET A 45 7.52 -7.32 -2.24
C MET A 45 8.74 -6.94 -3.07
N LYS A 46 9.81 -6.47 -2.43
CA LYS A 46 11.11 -6.24 -3.07
C LYS A 46 12.25 -6.45 -2.09
N ASN A 47 13.34 -7.08 -2.53
CA ASN A 47 14.49 -7.44 -1.69
C ASN A 47 14.08 -8.15 -0.39
N GLY A 48 13.08 -9.03 -0.47
CA GLY A 48 12.50 -9.73 0.69
C GLY A 48 11.77 -8.84 1.70
N LYS A 49 11.51 -7.56 1.38
CA LYS A 49 10.79 -6.60 2.23
C LYS A 49 9.44 -6.23 1.65
N LEU A 50 8.55 -5.79 2.53
CA LEU A 50 7.22 -5.31 2.17
C LEU A 50 7.28 -3.82 1.86
N HIS A 51 6.65 -3.41 0.76
CA HIS A 51 6.63 -2.04 0.31
C HIS A 51 5.22 -1.58 -0.04
N TRP A 52 4.96 -0.29 0.18
CA TRP A 52 3.84 0.40 -0.42
C TRP A 52 4.31 1.74 -0.99
N ALA A 53 3.86 2.06 -2.20
CA ALA A 53 4.10 3.34 -2.85
C ALA A 53 2.79 3.98 -3.29
N HIS A 54 2.68 5.31 -3.14
CA HIS A 54 1.60 6.12 -3.71
C HIS A 54 2.18 7.21 -4.61
N ASN A 55 1.80 7.17 -5.88
CA ASN A 55 2.12 8.18 -6.86
C ASN A 55 1.05 9.28 -6.83
N TYR A 56 1.41 10.41 -6.21
CA TYR A 56 0.61 11.62 -6.23
C TYR A 56 0.85 12.37 -7.53
N VAL A 57 0.11 11.98 -8.57
CA VAL A 57 0.00 12.67 -9.86
C VAL A 57 1.34 12.98 -10.55
N ALA A 58 2.29 12.04 -10.50
CA ALA A 58 3.66 12.17 -11.00
C ALA A 58 4.46 13.36 -10.41
N ARG A 59 3.93 13.98 -9.35
CA ARG A 59 4.58 15.10 -8.66
C ARG A 59 5.44 14.60 -7.51
N ASP A 60 4.89 13.68 -6.71
CA ASP A 60 5.55 13.10 -5.55
C ASP A 60 5.22 11.61 -5.47
N ILE A 61 6.18 10.79 -5.03
CA ILE A 61 5.95 9.38 -4.72
C ILE A 61 6.21 9.19 -3.22
N TYR A 62 5.16 8.86 -2.48
CA TYR A 62 5.28 8.50 -1.07
C TYR A 62 5.54 7.01 -0.97
N HIS A 63 6.56 6.62 -0.19
CA HIS A 63 6.99 5.23 -0.11
C HIS A 63 7.26 4.82 1.34
N VAL A 64 6.71 3.67 1.72
CA VAL A 64 7.00 3.01 2.99
C VAL A 64 7.56 1.62 2.70
N GLU A 65 8.58 1.27 3.48
CA GLU A 65 9.26 -0.02 3.45
C GLU A 65 9.25 -0.62 4.85
N SER A 66 9.10 -1.95 4.94
CA SER A 66 9.25 -2.66 6.20
C SER A 66 10.71 -2.64 6.68
N LYS A 67 10.91 -2.36 7.97
CA LYS A 67 12.24 -2.40 8.61
C LYS A 67 12.82 -3.81 8.64
N GLU A 68 11.96 -4.82 8.70
CA GLU A 68 12.30 -6.24 8.74
C GLU A 68 11.99 -6.90 7.39
N THR A 69 12.67 -8.00 7.07
CA THR A 69 12.33 -8.86 5.92
C THR A 69 11.14 -9.76 6.27
N VAL A 70 10.36 -10.15 5.27
CA VAL A 70 9.29 -11.13 5.44
C VAL A 70 9.91 -12.54 5.51
N PRO A 71 9.65 -13.32 6.57
CA PRO A 71 10.17 -14.68 6.68
C PRO A 71 9.63 -15.63 5.59
N GLU A 72 10.30 -16.78 5.44
CA GLU A 72 9.78 -17.89 4.64
C GLU A 72 8.53 -18.48 5.32
N GLY A 73 7.55 -18.93 4.53
CA GLY A 73 6.32 -19.51 5.06
C GLY A 73 5.07 -18.72 4.69
N ARG A 74 3.95 -19.01 5.38
CA ARG A 74 2.66 -18.37 5.11
C ARG A 74 2.45 -17.17 6.03
N HIS A 75 2.10 -16.03 5.44
CA HIS A 75 1.99 -14.75 6.15
C HIS A 75 0.78 -13.95 5.68
N LYS A 76 0.25 -13.11 6.57
CA LYS A 76 -0.65 -12.02 6.22
C LYS A 76 0.16 -10.72 6.13
N LEU A 77 0.36 -10.25 4.90
CA LEU A 77 1.03 -8.98 4.63
C LEU A 77 -0.03 -7.90 4.46
N ARG A 78 0.03 -6.86 5.28
CA ARG A 78 -1.03 -5.86 5.34
C ARG A 78 -0.51 -4.45 5.21
N PHE A 79 -1.18 -3.66 4.39
CA PHE A 79 -1.08 -2.21 4.34
C PHE A 79 -2.34 -1.60 4.96
N GLU A 80 -2.16 -0.49 5.69
CA GLU A 80 -3.25 0.34 6.19
C GLU A 80 -3.01 1.81 5.87
N PHE A 81 -4.08 2.49 5.49
CA PHE A 81 -4.13 3.94 5.39
C PHE A 81 -5.10 4.48 6.43
N GLU A 82 -4.58 5.25 7.38
CA GLU A 82 -5.35 6.00 8.35
C GLU A 82 -5.50 7.45 7.88
N VAL A 83 -6.72 7.96 7.82
CA VAL A 83 -6.97 9.35 7.43
C VAL A 83 -6.75 10.27 8.62
N THR A 84 -5.87 11.26 8.47
CA THR A 84 -5.50 12.20 9.54
C THR A 84 -6.07 13.61 9.32
N GLY A 85 -6.74 13.83 8.19
CA GLY A 85 -7.35 15.12 7.85
C GLY A 85 -8.33 15.03 6.69
N LYS A 86 -9.04 16.12 6.43
CA LYS A 86 -10.02 16.19 5.32
C LYS A 86 -9.30 16.49 4.00
N PRO A 87 -9.81 15.99 2.85
CA PRO A 87 -9.35 16.44 1.54
C PRO A 87 -9.68 17.94 1.33
N ASP A 88 -8.85 18.61 0.53
CA ASP A 88 -9.12 19.95 0.02
C ASP A 88 -9.27 19.89 -1.51
N PHE A 89 -10.49 19.54 -1.94
CA PHE A 89 -10.81 19.41 -3.35
C PHE A 89 -10.67 20.73 -4.12
N LYS A 90 -10.83 21.89 -3.46
CA LYS A 90 -10.66 23.19 -4.13
C LYS A 90 -9.22 23.42 -4.56
N GLN A 91 -8.27 22.84 -3.83
CA GLN A 91 -6.84 22.86 -4.16
C GLN A 91 -6.35 21.58 -4.84
N GLY A 92 -7.25 20.66 -5.22
CA GLY A 92 -6.89 19.38 -5.85
C GLY A 92 -6.13 18.43 -4.92
N LYS A 93 -6.34 18.52 -3.61
CA LYS A 93 -5.65 17.70 -2.59
C LYS A 93 -6.59 16.63 -2.03
N GLY A 94 -6.18 15.37 -2.10
CA GLY A 94 -6.84 14.28 -1.38
C GLY A 94 -6.54 14.31 0.11
N ALA A 95 -7.16 13.40 0.86
CA ALA A 95 -6.98 13.33 2.31
C ALA A 95 -5.52 13.02 2.67
N PRO A 96 -4.90 13.75 3.62
CA PRO A 96 -3.65 13.33 4.24
C PRO A 96 -3.89 12.10 5.13
N GLY A 97 -2.83 11.38 5.43
CA GLY A 97 -2.94 10.20 6.27
C GLY A 97 -1.62 9.63 6.76
N ARG A 98 -1.72 8.49 7.41
CA ARG A 98 -0.60 7.65 7.84
C ARG A 98 -0.66 6.33 7.09
N ALA A 99 0.43 6.02 6.38
CA ALA A 99 0.59 4.77 5.65
C ALA A 99 1.40 3.79 6.51
N GLN A 100 0.88 2.60 6.75
CA GLN A 100 1.42 1.64 7.71
C GLN A 100 1.52 0.25 7.07
N LEU A 101 2.58 -0.48 7.40
CA LEU A 101 2.83 -1.85 6.95
C LEU A 101 2.88 -2.80 8.14
N TYR A 102 2.25 -3.96 7.98
CA TYR A 102 2.19 -5.00 8.99
C TYR A 102 2.55 -6.36 8.38
N ILE A 103 3.27 -7.17 9.17
CA ILE A 103 3.51 -8.59 8.91
C ILE A 103 2.85 -9.34 10.08
N ASP A 104 1.85 -10.17 9.77
CA ASP A 104 1.10 -10.95 10.78
C ASP A 104 0.58 -10.09 11.94
N GLY A 105 0.13 -8.88 11.64
CA GLY A 105 -0.42 -7.92 12.61
C GLY A 105 0.63 -7.10 13.37
N LYS A 106 1.92 -7.38 13.22
CA LYS A 106 3.00 -6.56 13.80
C LYS A 106 3.33 -5.39 12.89
N LEU A 107 3.31 -4.16 13.42
CA LEU A 107 3.74 -2.96 12.70
C LEU A 107 5.24 -3.03 12.36
N VAL A 108 5.57 -2.93 11.07
CA VAL A 108 6.97 -3.05 10.58
C VAL A 108 7.45 -1.85 9.77
N GLY A 109 6.58 -0.90 9.42
CA GLY A 109 6.95 0.33 8.71
C GLY A 109 5.81 1.33 8.72
N GLN A 110 6.12 2.62 8.76
CA GLN A 110 5.11 3.68 8.64
C GLN A 110 5.71 5.00 8.16
N ILE A 111 4.90 5.81 7.49
CA ILE A 111 5.19 7.20 7.13
C ILE A 111 3.94 8.09 7.29
N ASN A 112 4.17 9.40 7.43
CA ASN A 112 3.10 10.39 7.21
C ASN A 112 3.02 10.71 5.72
N VAL A 113 1.80 10.69 5.18
CA VAL A 113 1.47 11.06 3.80
C VAL A 113 0.78 12.42 3.83
N PRO A 114 1.45 13.50 3.40
CA PRO A 114 0.93 14.87 3.56
C PRO A 114 -0.25 15.19 2.65
N VAL A 115 -0.44 14.43 1.57
CA VAL A 115 -1.55 14.56 0.63
C VAL A 115 -1.67 13.29 -0.20
N THR A 116 -2.87 12.94 -0.64
CA THR A 116 -3.10 11.85 -1.61
C THR A 116 -3.80 12.35 -2.86
N THR A 117 -3.92 11.50 -3.88
CA THR A 117 -4.65 11.83 -5.12
C THR A 117 -6.15 11.92 -4.83
N PRO A 118 -6.84 13.03 -5.15
CA PRO A 118 -8.21 13.25 -4.67
C PRO A 118 -9.31 12.48 -5.41
N LEU A 119 -9.15 12.27 -6.74
CA LEU A 119 -10.28 11.94 -7.62
C LEU A 119 -10.13 10.63 -8.39
N LEU A 120 -8.94 10.34 -8.91
CA LEU A 120 -8.72 9.21 -9.81
C LEU A 120 -7.31 8.63 -9.65
N LEU A 121 -7.20 7.31 -9.53
CA LEU A 121 -5.94 6.58 -9.42
C LEU A 121 -5.43 6.18 -10.81
N GLY A 122 -5.10 7.19 -11.63
CA GLY A 122 -4.60 7.02 -13.00
C GLY A 122 -5.72 7.03 -14.05
N LEU A 123 -5.40 7.50 -15.26
CA LEU A 123 -6.38 7.65 -16.35
C LEU A 123 -6.67 6.33 -17.07
N THR A 124 -5.69 5.43 -17.11
CA THR A 124 -5.74 4.19 -17.91
C THR A 124 -5.33 2.95 -17.13
N GLY A 125 -4.88 3.12 -15.88
CA GLY A 125 -4.41 2.02 -15.04
C GLY A 125 -5.56 1.17 -14.53
N ALA A 126 -5.40 -0.15 -14.60
CA ALA A 126 -6.32 -1.11 -14.01
C ALA A 126 -5.90 -1.44 -12.57
N VAL A 127 -6.77 -2.16 -11.84
CA VAL A 127 -6.33 -2.91 -10.67
C VAL A 127 -5.73 -4.23 -11.11
N THR A 128 -4.52 -4.53 -10.66
CA THR A 128 -3.81 -5.78 -10.94
C THR A 128 -3.33 -6.45 -9.64
N CYS A 129 -3.25 -7.78 -9.64
CA CYS A 129 -2.87 -8.60 -8.50
C CYS A 129 -1.86 -9.64 -8.99
N GLY A 130 -0.78 -9.87 -8.26
CA GLY A 130 0.28 -10.84 -8.63
C GLY A 130 1.25 -10.37 -9.71
N ALA A 131 0.91 -9.35 -10.50
CA ALA A 131 1.79 -8.73 -11.50
C ALA A 131 1.25 -7.34 -11.88
N ALA A 132 2.08 -6.48 -12.47
CA ALA A 132 1.68 -5.20 -13.06
C ALA A 132 2.42 -4.98 -14.39
N HIS A 133 1.72 -5.14 -15.51
CA HIS A 133 2.29 -5.10 -16.86
C HIS A 133 2.36 -3.69 -17.47
N ALA A 134 1.57 -2.76 -16.96
CA ALA A 134 1.50 -1.38 -17.46
C ALA A 134 2.67 -0.53 -16.93
N ALA A 135 2.70 0.76 -17.31
CA ALA A 135 3.68 1.71 -16.78
C ALA A 135 3.68 1.68 -15.23
N PRO A 136 4.85 1.54 -14.58
CA PRO A 136 4.90 1.29 -13.15
C PRO A 136 4.55 2.55 -12.35
N ILE A 137 3.86 2.36 -11.22
CA ILE A 137 3.48 3.43 -10.29
C ILE A 137 4.72 4.10 -9.67
N THR A 138 5.79 3.32 -9.49
CA THR A 138 7.06 3.76 -8.90
C THR A 138 8.22 3.27 -9.76
N PRO A 139 9.34 4.03 -9.86
CA PRO A 139 10.54 3.56 -10.54
C PRO A 139 11.26 2.41 -9.82
N ASP A 140 10.79 2.04 -8.62
CA ASP A 140 11.44 1.05 -7.76
C ASP A 140 11.44 -0.39 -8.33
N TYR A 141 10.56 -0.70 -9.29
CA TYR A 141 10.54 -1.98 -9.99
C TYR A 141 10.27 -1.81 -11.48
N LYS A 142 10.53 -2.87 -12.27
CA LYS A 142 10.23 -2.92 -13.70
C LYS A 142 9.07 -3.90 -13.97
N PRO A 143 8.06 -3.50 -14.77
CA PRO A 143 7.02 -4.42 -15.24
C PRO A 143 7.60 -5.68 -15.92
N PRO A 144 6.96 -6.86 -15.80
CA PRO A 144 5.69 -7.09 -15.11
C PRO A 144 5.79 -7.22 -13.58
N PHE A 145 7.00 -7.32 -13.04
CA PHE A 145 7.29 -7.55 -11.61
C PHE A 145 6.39 -8.62 -10.97
N GLU A 146 6.40 -9.81 -11.57
CA GLU A 146 5.57 -10.93 -11.17
C GLU A 146 5.91 -11.41 -9.76
N PHE A 147 4.87 -11.71 -8.97
CA PHE A 147 5.03 -12.24 -7.64
C PHE A 147 5.59 -13.66 -7.67
N THR A 148 6.73 -13.87 -7.02
CA THR A 148 7.46 -15.15 -7.06
C THR A 148 7.01 -16.15 -6.00
N GLY A 149 6.13 -15.75 -5.08
CA GLY A 149 5.48 -16.63 -4.10
C GLY A 149 4.10 -17.12 -4.55
N THR A 150 3.31 -17.60 -3.60
CA THR A 150 1.89 -17.94 -3.83
C THR A 150 0.99 -16.89 -3.19
N ILE A 151 0.02 -16.34 -3.92
CA ILE A 151 -1.06 -15.52 -3.36
C ILE A 151 -2.30 -16.40 -3.20
N TYR A 152 -2.77 -16.56 -1.96
CA TYR A 152 -4.04 -17.24 -1.67
C TYR A 152 -5.23 -16.30 -1.80
N SER A 153 -5.07 -15.07 -1.31
CA SER A 153 -6.08 -14.02 -1.47
C SER A 153 -5.46 -12.64 -1.29
N VAL A 154 -6.11 -11.64 -1.89
CA VAL A 154 -5.90 -10.23 -1.55
C VAL A 154 -7.26 -9.61 -1.24
N THR A 155 -7.40 -9.07 -0.04
CA THR A 155 -8.62 -8.41 0.43
C THR A 155 -8.38 -6.93 0.58
N VAL A 156 -9.26 -6.11 0.00
CA VAL A 156 -9.29 -4.66 0.23
C VAL A 156 -10.49 -4.35 1.10
N ASP A 157 -10.25 -3.86 2.30
CA ASP A 157 -11.29 -3.49 3.26
C ASP A 157 -11.42 -1.97 3.34
N VAL A 158 -12.64 -1.47 3.16
CA VAL A 158 -12.99 -0.04 3.19
C VAL A 158 -14.00 0.31 4.29
N SER A 159 -14.27 -0.62 5.21
CA SER A 159 -15.13 -0.41 6.39
C SER A 159 -14.59 0.69 7.31
N GLY A 160 -13.26 0.87 7.32
CA GLY A 160 -12.54 1.77 8.22
C GLY A 160 -12.03 1.08 9.49
N GLU A 161 -12.21 -0.23 9.61
CA GLU A 161 -11.58 -1.02 10.68
C GLU A 161 -10.07 -1.18 10.40
N LEU A 162 -9.28 -0.51 11.22
CA LEU A 162 -7.82 -0.54 11.22
C LEU A 162 -7.31 -1.24 12.47
N ILE A 163 -6.11 -1.81 12.40
CA ILE A 163 -5.45 -2.39 13.56
C ILE A 163 -5.18 -1.26 14.57
N LYS A 164 -5.75 -1.39 15.76
CA LYS A 164 -5.39 -0.56 16.90
C LYS A 164 -4.15 -1.14 17.57
N ASP A 165 -3.03 -0.45 17.41
CA ASP A 165 -1.79 -0.77 18.11
C ASP A 165 -1.66 0.20 19.30
N ASP A 166 -2.38 -0.11 20.37
CA ASP A 166 -2.44 0.71 21.59
C ASP A 166 -1.04 0.94 22.18
N GLU A 167 -0.12 -0.01 22.01
CA GLU A 167 1.27 0.14 22.45
C GLU A 167 2.08 1.08 21.55
N ALA A 168 1.93 1.01 20.22
CA ALA A 168 2.58 1.96 19.32
C ALA A 168 2.02 3.37 19.50
N GLU A 169 0.71 3.48 19.75
CA GLU A 169 0.07 4.75 20.08
C GLU A 169 0.68 5.33 21.37
N MET A 170 0.78 4.52 22.43
CA MET A 170 1.43 4.90 23.69
C MET A 170 2.90 5.29 23.50
N ARG A 171 3.69 4.50 22.73
CA ARG A 171 5.09 4.84 22.38
C ARG A 171 5.18 6.18 21.65
N SER A 172 4.24 6.48 20.76
CA SER A 172 4.22 7.75 20.01
C SER A 172 3.82 8.96 20.87
N ILE A 173 2.92 8.77 21.85
CA ILE A 173 2.52 9.79 22.81
C ILE A 173 3.68 10.12 23.75
N MET A 174 4.36 9.10 24.27
CA MET A 174 5.50 9.26 25.18
C MET A 174 6.71 9.92 24.48
N ALA A 175 6.91 9.68 23.18
CA ALA A 175 7.98 10.31 22.40
C ALA A 175 7.70 11.80 22.04
N ARG A 176 6.50 12.31 22.34
CA ARG A 176 6.09 13.71 22.13
C ARG A 176 6.11 14.55 23.42
N GLN A 177 6.45 13.96 24.56
CA GLN A 177 6.74 14.66 25.83
C GLN A 177 8.24 14.88 25.99
#